data_AF-X1JSI0-F1
#
_entry.id   AF-X1JSI0-F1
#
_cell.length_a   1.000
_cell.length_b   1.000
_cell.length_c   1.000
_cell.angle_alpha   90.00
_cell.angle_beta   90.00
_cell.angle_gamma   90.00
#
_symmetry.space_group_name_H-M   'P 1'
#
loop_
_entity.id
_entity.type
_entity.pdbx_description
1 polymer ?
#
loop_
_entity_poly.entity_id
_entity_poly.type
_entity_poly.pdbx_seq_one_letter_code
_entity_poly.pdbx_strand_id
1 'polypeptide(L)'
;MYLEGHTHIQAKLPGCANLDTITPELAGTIRFWMKNRGIPEKALEIEGAFIKHARENLKALSLGQEWQDQFEEVLSFLSERKI
;
A
#
# COMPACT_ATOMS: atom_id res chain seq x y z
N MET A 1 8.06 -28.78 12.01
CA MET A 1 6.63 -28.66 11.64
C MET A 1 6.54 -27.46 10.72
N TYR A 2 6.53 -27.71 9.41
CA TYR A 2 6.58 -26.67 8.38
C TYR A 2 5.19 -26.06 8.20
N LEU A 3 5.09 -24.74 8.26
CA LEU A 3 3.90 -24.01 7.84
C LEU A 3 4.07 -23.64 6.37
N GLU A 4 3.51 -24.48 5.50
CA GLU A 4 3.31 -24.19 4.09
C GLU A 4 2.15 -23.21 3.94
N GLY A 5 2.41 -22.12 3.21
CA GLY A 5 1.39 -21.15 2.84
C GLY A 5 1.92 -20.14 1.82
N HIS A 6 2.84 -20.55 0.95
CA HIS A 6 3.27 -19.73 -0.18
C HIS A 6 2.23 -19.85 -1.29
N THR A 7 1.32 -18.89 -1.39
CA THR A 7 0.59 -18.66 -2.64
C THR A 7 1.60 -18.17 -3.69
N HIS A 8 2.14 -19.13 -4.43
CA HIS A 8 2.95 -18.89 -5.62
C HIS A 8 2.07 -18.25 -6.71
N ILE A 9 1.94 -16.92 -6.67
CA ILE A 9 1.54 -16.16 -7.85
C ILE A 9 2.79 -16.06 -8.73
N GLN A 10 3.08 -17.12 -9.49
CA GLN A 10 4.04 -17.03 -10.61
C GLN A 10 3.38 -16.24 -11.74
N ALA A 11 3.20 -14.94 -11.56
CA ALA A 11 3.05 -14.03 -12.68
C ALA A 11 4.45 -13.81 -13.25
N LYS A 12 4.86 -14.68 -14.19
CA LYS A 12 6.08 -14.50 -14.97
C LYS A 12 5.92 -13.20 -15.76
N LEU A 13 6.51 -12.11 -15.27
CA LEU A 13 6.62 -10.86 -16.03
C LEU A 13 7.38 -11.20 -17.33
N PRO A 14 6.79 -10.99 -18.51
CA PRO A 14 7.49 -11.25 -19.75
C PRO A 14 8.66 -10.27 -19.90
N GLY A 15 9.89 -10.80 -20.01
CA GLY A 15 11.05 -10.01 -20.44
C GLY A 15 11.87 -9.30 -19.38
N CYS A 16 12.00 -9.81 -18.14
CA CYS A 16 12.98 -9.29 -17.18
C CYS A 16 14.43 -9.60 -17.65
N ALA A 17 14.96 -8.79 -18.57
CA ALA A 17 16.39 -8.56 -18.72
C ALA A 17 16.91 -7.76 -17.50
N ASN A 18 18.21 -7.87 -17.22
CA ASN A 18 18.91 -7.35 -16.02
C ASN A 18 18.33 -6.03 -15.47
N LEU A 19 18.06 -6.03 -14.16
CA LEU A 19 17.45 -4.93 -13.38
C LEU A 19 18.23 -3.61 -13.35
N ASP A 20 19.38 -3.53 -14.02
CA ASP A 20 20.31 -2.40 -13.92
C ASP A 20 19.86 -1.17 -14.72
N THR A 21 18.80 -1.27 -15.53
CA THR A 21 18.21 -0.08 -16.19
C THR A 21 16.72 -0.26 -16.47
N ILE A 22 15.86 0.43 -15.72
CA ILE A 22 14.43 0.51 -16.02
C ILE A 22 14.24 1.52 -17.16
N THR A 23 13.97 1.05 -18.37
CA THR A 23 13.60 1.92 -19.48
C THR A 23 12.17 2.45 -19.32
N PRO A 24 11.82 3.62 -19.91
CA PRO A 24 10.45 4.14 -19.88
C PRO A 24 9.39 3.16 -20.43
N GLU A 25 9.77 2.35 -21.42
CA GLU A 25 8.92 1.32 -22.05
C GLU A 25 8.66 0.15 -21.10
N LEU A 26 9.69 -0.37 -20.43
CA LEU A 26 9.54 -1.40 -19.40
C LEU A 26 8.68 -0.89 -18.23
N ALA A 27 8.90 0.35 -17.79
CA ALA A 27 8.08 0.98 -16.77
C ALA A 27 6.61 1.12 -17.22
N GLY A 28 6.36 1.42 -18.50
CA GLY A 28 5.02 1.45 -19.09
C GLY A 28 4.35 0.08 -19.05
N THR A 29 5.07 -0.98 -19.42
CA THR A 29 4.59 -2.36 -19.38
C THR A 29 4.23 -2.80 -17.97
N ILE A 30 5.08 -2.48 -16.99
CA ILE A 30 4.83 -2.78 -15.58
C ILE A 30 3.58 -2.02 -15.09
N ARG A 31 3.46 -0.71 -15.37
CA ARG A 31 2.26 0.07 -15.00
C ARG A 31 0.98 -0.50 -15.59
N PHE A 32 1.00 -0.89 -16.87
CA PHE A 32 -0.16 -1.50 -17.53
C PHE A 32 -0.54 -2.83 -16.88
N TRP A 33 0.46 -3.68 -16.60
CA TRP A 33 0.24 -4.95 -15.91
C TRP A 33 -0.35 -4.75 -14.51
N MET A 34 0.16 -3.78 -13.74
CA MET A 34 -0.36 -3.46 -12.41
C MET A 34 -1.80 -2.97 -12.46
N LYS A 35 -2.13 -2.10 -13.42
CA LYS A 35 -3.48 -1.59 -13.63
C LYS A 35 -4.47 -2.71 -13.96
N ASN A 36 -4.11 -3.63 -14.87
CA ASN A 36 -4.98 -4.77 -15.22
C ASN A 36 -5.20 -5.75 -14.06
N ARG A 37 -4.30 -5.74 -13.06
CA ARG A 37 -4.43 -6.55 -11.83
C ARG A 37 -5.21 -5.84 -10.73
N GLY A 38 -5.65 -4.60 -10.95
CA GLY A 38 -6.34 -3.77 -9.96
C GLY A 38 -5.47 -3.47 -8.74
N ILE A 39 -4.15 -3.39 -8.92
CA ILE A 39 -3.22 -3.15 -7.82
C ILE A 39 -3.42 -1.75 -7.20
N PRO A 40 -3.61 -0.67 -7.98
CA PRO A 40 -3.84 0.65 -7.42
C PRO A 40 -5.06 0.70 -6.49
N GLU A 41 -6.18 0.09 -6.89
CA GLU A 41 -7.42 0.07 -6.13
C GLU A 41 -7.27 -0.74 -4.83
N LYS A 42 -6.58 -1.89 -4.90
CA LYS A 42 -6.27 -2.69 -3.71
C LYS A 42 -5.33 -1.98 -2.73
N ALA A 43 -4.36 -1.21 -3.24
CA ALA A 43 -3.49 -0.41 -2.40
C ALA A 43 -4.28 0.64 -1.62
N LEU A 44 -5.19 1.36 -2.30
CA LEU A 44 -6.09 2.32 -1.66
C LEU A 44 -6.99 1.68 -0.60
N GLU A 45 -7.52 0.48 -0.86
CA GLU A 45 -8.32 -0.27 0.11
C GLU A 45 -7.52 -0.62 1.37
N ILE A 46 -6.30 -1.13 1.20
CA ILE A 46 -5.40 -1.48 2.31
C ILE A 46 -5.02 -0.24 3.12
N GLU A 47 -4.64 0.86 2.45
CA GLU A 47 -4.30 2.12 3.11
C GLU A 47 -5.49 2.68 3.89
N GLY A 48 -6.70 2.69 3.30
CA GLY A 48 -7.91 3.13 3.98
C GLY A 48 -8.23 2.30 5.22
N ALA A 49 -8.10 0.97 5.13
CA ALA A 49 -8.29 0.07 6.26
C ALA A 49 -7.27 0.34 7.38
N PHE A 50 -6.01 0.56 7.04
CA PHE A 50 -4.95 0.88 8.00
C PHE A 50 -5.22 2.19 8.73
N ILE A 51 -5.57 3.26 8.00
CA ILE A 51 -5.86 4.58 8.60
C ILE A 51 -7.08 4.49 9.52
N LYS A 52 -8.14 3.78 9.11
CA LYS A 52 -9.30 3.56 9.97
C LYS A 52 -8.92 2.87 11.27
N HIS A 53 -8.12 1.80 11.18
CA HIS A 53 -7.67 1.06 12.35
C HIS A 53 -6.77 1.91 13.26
N ALA A 54 -5.89 2.74 12.69
CA ALA A 54 -5.06 3.67 13.45
C ALA A 54 -5.90 4.69 14.24
N ARG A 55 -6.99 5.22 13.65
CA ARG A 55 -7.93 6.10 14.36
C ARG A 55 -8.66 5.41 15.50
N GLU A 56 -9.08 4.16 15.31
CA GLU A 56 -9.72 3.37 16.37
C GLU A 56 -8.76 3.17 17.55
N ASN A 57 -7.50 2.84 17.26
CA ASN A 57 -6.46 2.69 18.28
C ASN A 57 -6.18 4.01 18.99
N LEU A 58 -6.10 5.13 18.27
CA LEU A 58 -5.88 6.45 18.86
C LEU A 58 -6.94 6.81 19.91
N LYS A 59 -8.22 6.51 19.61
CA LYS A 59 -9.34 6.74 20.54
C LYS A 59 -9.30 5.82 21.77
N ALA A 60 -8.73 4.63 21.63
CA ALA A 60 -8.61 3.68 22.73
C ALA A 60 -7.46 4.01 23.69
N LEU A 61 -6.49 4.81 23.25
CA LEU A 61 -5.36 5.24 24.07
C LEU A 61 -5.77 6.39 24.99
N SER A 62 -5.35 6.33 26.25
CA SER A 62 -5.53 7.42 27.22
C SER A 62 -4.50 8.55 27.02
N LEU A 63 -4.41 9.09 25.80
CA LEU A 63 -3.52 10.20 25.46
C LEU A 63 -4.14 11.53 25.87
N GLY A 64 -3.29 12.51 26.21
CA GLY A 64 -3.73 13.90 26.34
C GLY A 64 -4.26 14.44 25.01
N GLN A 65 -5.24 15.36 25.07
CA GLN A 65 -5.94 15.88 23.88
C GLN A 65 -4.99 16.44 22.81
N GLU A 66 -3.96 17.19 23.22
CA GLU A 66 -2.95 17.74 22.32
C GLU A 66 -2.29 16.68 21.44
N TRP A 67 -1.97 15.51 22.01
CA TRP A 67 -1.38 14.40 21.27
C TRP A 67 -2.39 13.73 20.35
N GLN A 68 -3.64 13.58 20.78
CA GLN A 68 -4.70 13.04 19.93
C GLN A 68 -4.92 13.92 18.70
N ASP A 69 -4.93 15.23 18.87
CA ASP A 69 -5.14 16.19 17.78
C ASP A 69 -3.98 16.13 16.77
N GLN A 70 -2.72 16.08 17.25
CA GLN A 70 -1.55 15.94 16.37
C GLN A 70 -1.57 14.63 15.57
N PHE A 71 -1.94 13.51 16.19
CA PHE A 71 -2.04 12.24 15.47
C PHE A 71 -3.20 12.24 14.46
N GLU A 72 -4.34 12.84 14.79
CA GLU A 72 -5.47 12.95 13.87
C GLU A 72 -5.15 13.84 12.67
N GLU A 73 -4.35 14.90 12.84
CA GLU A 73 -3.86 15.73 11.75
C GLU A 73 -3.01 14.90 10.76
N VAL A 74 -2.08 14.10 11.27
CA VAL A 74 -1.25 13.21 10.44
C VAL A 74 -2.10 12.17 9.71
N LEU A 75 -3.05 11.53 10.40
CA LEU A 75 -3.93 10.54 9.79
C LEU A 75 -4.86 11.14 8.72
N SER A 76 -5.32 12.38 8.92
CA SER A 76 -6.12 13.11 7.95
C SER A 76 -5.31 13.45 6.70
N PHE A 77 -4.09 13.96 6.86
CA PHE A 77 -3.17 14.21 5.76
C PHE A 77 -2.89 12.95 4.93
N LEU A 78 -2.65 11.81 5.60
CA LEU A 78 -2.42 10.54 4.91
C LEU A 78 -3.66 10.05 4.14
N SER A 79 -4.87 10.35 4.64
CA SER A 79 -6.12 9.94 3.99
C SER A 79 -6.51 10.77 2.77
N GLU A 80 -6.06 12.02 2.71
CA GLU A 80 -6.39 12.96 1.62
C GLU A 80 -5.38 12.93 0.47
N ARG A 81 -4.23 12.26 0.65
CA ARG A 81 -3.17 12.24 -0.35
C ARG A 81 -3.65 11.51 -1.61
N LYS A 82 -3.81 12.23 -2.72
CA LYS A 82 -4.01 11.63 -4.05
C LYS A 82 -2.74 10.88 -4.45
N ILE A 83 -2.88 9.58 -4.72
CA ILE A 83 -1.87 8.76 -5.40
C ILE A 83 -1.95 9.00 -6.91
#